data_AF-A0A6J0HEQ3-F1
#
_entry.id   AF-A0A6J0HEQ3-F1
#
_cell.length_a   1.000
_cell.length_b   1.000
_cell.length_c   1.000
_cell.angle_alpha   90.00
_cell.angle_beta   90.00
_cell.angle_gamma   90.00
#
_symmetry.space_group_name_H-M   'P 1'
#
loop_
_entity.id
_entity.type
_entity.pdbx_description
1 polymer ?
#
loop_
_entity_poly.entity_id
_entity_poly.type
_entity_poly.pdbx_seq_one_letter_code
_entity_poly.pdbx_strand_id
1 'polypeptide(L)'
;MGSWAVGAILALLASLILAANVLVAIVLLFLIPKSSNKGLCFVLNLAIADTSVGFTVMSLAIDEISQPFYPSQKFCTLRMAFVIFSSAASILSLILVACDRHLAIRKPFHYVQLVTGQRIGMCLVGLWLVAATVGFLPVFVPVFQRFSDCGKCSFFHVFHPAYLLTMFFMGFFPALFLFLYLYCDMLKIASVHVQHIQEVEQAGLAGGCPPPRTASDMKAMRTVAALIGCFTLSWLPFCIASIVLMFCPKCFPYKIIENFLWLLGLGNSLLNPLLYSYWQRDVRLQLSQLAAGVKRRVLLHLGKGRCFPGRGPKPLPAVSCPQLQD
;
A
#
# COMPACT_ATOMS: atom_id res chain seq x y z
N MET A 1 14.43 2.14 24.00
CA MET A 1 13.02 1.71 24.18
C MET A 1 13.01 0.31 24.75
N GLY A 2 12.15 0.03 25.74
CA GLY A 2 11.96 -1.35 26.23
C GLY A 2 11.22 -2.20 25.18
N SER A 3 11.41 -3.52 25.20
CA SER A 3 10.81 -4.45 24.22
C SER A 3 9.28 -4.33 24.15
N TRP A 4 8.63 -4.10 25.29
CA TRP A 4 7.19 -3.83 25.37
C TRP A 4 6.74 -2.60 24.57
N ALA A 5 7.51 -1.51 24.60
CA ALA A 5 7.17 -0.30 23.85
C ALA A 5 7.29 -0.54 22.34
N VAL A 6 8.33 -1.27 21.91
CA VAL A 6 8.51 -1.65 20.49
C VAL A 6 7.38 -2.56 20.03
N GLY A 7 7.04 -3.58 20.83
CA GLY A 7 5.92 -4.49 20.55
C GLY A 7 4.58 -3.77 20.45
N ALA A 8 4.29 -2.83 21.35
CA ALA A 8 3.06 -2.02 21.28
C ALA A 8 2.99 -1.16 20.00
N ILE A 9 4.11 -0.57 19.59
CA ILE A 9 4.19 0.22 18.35
C ILE A 9 3.96 -0.68 17.12
N LEU A 10 4.59 -1.87 17.08
CA LEU A 10 4.40 -2.84 16.02
C LEU A 10 2.94 -3.34 15.95
N ALA A 11 2.31 -3.60 17.10
CA ALA A 11 0.92 -4.05 17.16
C ALA A 11 -0.04 -2.96 16.66
N LEU A 12 0.19 -1.69 17.05
CA LEU A 12 -0.59 -0.56 16.55
C LEU A 12 -0.41 -0.40 15.03
N LEU A 13 0.84 -0.44 14.55
CA LEU A 13 1.14 -0.33 13.12
C LEU A 13 0.49 -1.47 12.32
N ALA A 14 0.63 -2.71 12.78
CA ALA A 14 0.03 -3.87 12.15
C ALA A 14 -1.50 -3.75 12.08
N SER A 15 -2.13 -3.32 13.17
CA SER A 15 -3.59 -3.11 13.22
C SER A 15 -4.05 -2.07 12.22
N LEU A 16 -3.31 -0.96 12.08
CA LEU A 16 -3.59 0.09 11.11
C LEU A 16 -3.41 -0.41 9.67
N ILE A 17 -2.32 -1.13 9.38
CA ILE A 17 -2.05 -1.72 8.06
C ILE A 17 -3.19 -2.66 7.67
N LEU A 18 -3.57 -3.58 8.56
CA LEU A 18 -4.65 -4.54 8.34
C LEU A 18 -5.98 -3.83 8.09
N ALA A 19 -6.38 -2.93 8.99
CA ALA A 19 -7.67 -2.23 8.89
C ALA A 19 -7.76 -1.41 7.60
N ALA A 20 -6.72 -0.64 7.26
CA ALA A 20 -6.71 0.22 6.08
C ALA A 20 -6.75 -0.60 4.77
N ASN A 21 -5.91 -1.63 4.65
CA ASN A 21 -5.83 -2.42 3.43
C ASN A 21 -7.04 -3.35 3.24
N VAL A 22 -7.57 -3.94 4.31
CA VAL A 22 -8.83 -4.72 4.24
C VAL A 22 -9.98 -3.83 3.79
N LEU A 23 -10.10 -2.61 4.34
CA LEU A 23 -11.12 -1.67 3.93
C LEU A 23 -10.99 -1.30 2.44
N VAL A 24 -9.79 -0.98 1.96
CA VAL A 24 -9.52 -0.69 0.55
C VAL A 24 -9.86 -1.89 -0.33
N ALA A 25 -9.46 -3.10 0.06
CA ALA A 25 -9.76 -4.32 -0.68
C ALA A 25 -11.28 -4.54 -0.80
N ILE A 26 -12.03 -4.39 0.28
CA ILE A 26 -13.50 -4.50 0.27
C ILE A 26 -14.12 -3.47 -0.68
N VAL A 27 -13.70 -2.21 -0.61
CA VAL A 27 -14.19 -1.15 -1.51
C VAL A 27 -13.89 -1.48 -2.98
N LEU A 28 -12.69 -1.95 -3.27
CA LEU A 28 -12.28 -2.31 -4.63
C LEU A 28 -13.06 -3.51 -5.17
N LEU A 29 -13.34 -4.52 -4.34
CA LEU A 29 -14.17 -5.67 -4.74
C LEU A 29 -15.58 -5.26 -5.18
N PHE A 30 -16.16 -4.22 -4.57
CA PHE A 30 -17.45 -3.67 -5.00
C PHE A 30 -17.36 -2.74 -6.22
N LEU A 31 -16.22 -2.09 -6.42
CA LEU A 31 -15.98 -1.15 -7.53
C LEU A 31 -15.60 -1.83 -8.84
N ILE A 32 -14.77 -2.87 -8.80
CA ILE A 32 -14.22 -3.53 -9.99
C ILE A 32 -15.33 -4.01 -10.94
N PRO A 33 -16.41 -4.70 -10.48
CA PRO A 33 -17.48 -5.14 -11.38
C PRO A 33 -18.25 -3.98 -12.05
N LYS A 34 -18.23 -2.80 -11.45
CA LYS A 34 -18.95 -1.60 -11.91
C LYS A 34 -18.07 -0.66 -12.73
N SER A 35 -16.75 -0.90 -12.75
CA SER A 35 -15.77 -0.02 -13.38
C SER A 35 -15.19 -0.67 -14.62
N SER A 36 -15.09 0.08 -15.72
CA SER A 36 -14.36 -0.37 -16.91
C SER A 36 -12.84 -0.30 -16.73
N ASN A 37 -12.34 0.30 -15.64
CA ASN A 37 -10.91 0.43 -15.37
C ASN A 37 -10.32 -0.83 -14.75
N LYS A 38 -9.82 -1.73 -15.61
CA LYS A 38 -9.18 -2.99 -15.20
C LYS A 38 -7.92 -2.80 -14.33
N GLY A 39 -7.29 -1.62 -14.35
CA GLY A 39 -6.12 -1.33 -13.51
C GLY A 39 -6.43 -1.32 -12.01
N LEU A 40 -7.71 -1.24 -11.62
CA LEU A 40 -8.15 -1.42 -10.22
C LEU A 40 -7.76 -2.80 -9.65
N CYS A 41 -7.61 -3.82 -10.49
CA CYS A 41 -7.16 -5.15 -10.06
C CYS A 41 -5.72 -5.12 -9.49
N PHE A 42 -4.83 -4.27 -10.03
CA PHE A 42 -3.48 -4.13 -9.50
C PHE A 42 -3.47 -3.48 -8.12
N VAL A 43 -4.35 -2.49 -7.91
CA VAL A 43 -4.52 -1.84 -6.59
C VAL A 43 -5.13 -2.81 -5.58
N LEU A 44 -6.08 -3.66 -6.01
CA LEU A 44 -6.63 -4.72 -5.16
C LEU A 44 -5.54 -5.72 -4.76
N ASN A 45 -4.71 -6.16 -5.72
CA ASN A 45 -3.59 -7.06 -5.41
C ASN A 45 -2.61 -6.44 -4.41
N LEU A 46 -2.29 -5.16 -4.56
CA LEU A 46 -1.46 -4.44 -3.59
C LEU A 46 -2.08 -4.43 -2.19
N ALA A 47 -3.39 -4.16 -2.06
CA ALA A 47 -4.07 -4.20 -0.77
C ALA A 47 -4.04 -5.60 -0.13
N ILE A 48 -4.13 -6.66 -0.94
CA ILE A 48 -3.99 -8.04 -0.46
C ILE A 48 -2.55 -8.32 0.01
N ALA A 49 -1.54 -7.88 -0.74
CA ALA A 49 -0.13 -8.03 -0.37
C ALA A 49 0.21 -7.25 0.91
N ASP A 50 -0.25 -6.00 1.04
CA ASP A 50 -0.03 -5.18 2.24
C ASP A 50 -0.79 -5.71 3.46
N THR A 51 -1.95 -6.35 3.25
CA THR A 51 -2.64 -7.09 4.32
C THR A 51 -1.78 -8.26 4.82
N SER A 52 -1.11 -8.99 3.92
CA SER A 52 -0.15 -10.04 4.28
C SER A 52 1.03 -9.47 5.07
N VAL A 53 1.56 -8.30 4.68
CA VAL A 53 2.58 -7.58 5.47
C VAL A 53 2.05 -7.30 6.88
N GLY A 54 0.85 -6.76 7.02
CA GLY A 54 0.20 -6.50 8.31
C GLY A 54 0.12 -7.72 9.22
N PHE A 55 -0.23 -8.90 8.68
CA PHE A 55 -0.22 -10.15 9.44
C PHE A 55 1.18 -10.54 9.91
N THR A 56 2.20 -10.41 9.05
CA THR A 56 3.59 -10.72 9.42
C THR A 56 4.12 -9.76 10.49
N VAL A 57 3.77 -8.46 10.41
CA VAL A 57 4.13 -7.45 11.42
C VAL A 57 3.44 -7.75 12.75
N MET A 58 2.18 -8.19 12.73
CA MET A 58 1.46 -8.60 13.94
C MET A 58 2.16 -9.78 14.63
N SER A 59 2.62 -10.78 13.86
CA SER A 59 3.40 -11.89 14.43
C SER A 59 4.68 -11.40 15.11
N LEU A 60 5.40 -10.46 14.50
CA LEU A 60 6.60 -9.85 15.12
C LEU A 60 6.27 -9.05 16.38
N ALA A 61 5.13 -8.37 16.41
CA ALA A 61 4.68 -7.60 17.57
C ALA A 61 4.47 -8.50 18.80
N ILE A 62 3.83 -9.66 18.59
CA ILE A 62 3.59 -10.65 19.65
C ILE A 62 4.93 -11.12 20.25
N ASP A 63 5.94 -11.38 19.42
CA ASP A 63 7.27 -11.81 19.89
C ASP A 63 7.97 -10.79 20.79
N GLU A 64 7.86 -9.50 20.45
CA GLU A 64 8.47 -8.42 21.24
C GLU A 64 7.76 -8.22 22.59
N ILE A 65 6.45 -8.45 22.63
CA ILE A 65 5.63 -8.36 23.85
C ILE A 65 5.89 -9.57 24.76
N SER A 66 6.01 -10.77 24.18
CA SER A 66 6.19 -12.03 24.92
C SER A 66 7.64 -12.35 25.29
N GLN A 67 8.56 -11.37 25.29
CA GLN A 67 9.96 -11.60 25.64
C GLN A 67 10.13 -12.04 27.12
N PRO A 68 11.00 -13.03 27.41
CA PRO A 68 11.87 -13.75 26.46
C PRO A 68 11.15 -14.90 25.73
N PHE A 69 11.19 -14.89 24.39
CA PHE A 69 10.62 -15.93 23.53
C PHE A 69 11.72 -16.54 22.64
N TYR A 70 11.97 -17.84 22.79
CA TYR A 70 13.01 -18.60 22.06
C TYR A 70 12.36 -19.69 21.20
N PRO A 71 11.93 -19.37 19.96
CA PRO A 71 11.34 -20.35 19.07
C PRO A 71 12.39 -21.30 18.48
N SER A 72 11.94 -22.44 17.96
CA SER A 72 12.80 -23.34 17.19
C SER A 72 13.34 -22.65 15.93
N GLN A 73 14.55 -23.04 15.49
CA GLN A 73 15.19 -22.52 14.26
C GLN A 73 14.27 -22.61 13.03
N LYS A 74 13.55 -23.73 12.88
CA LYS A 74 12.63 -23.95 11.76
C LYS A 74 11.47 -22.96 11.76
N PHE A 75 10.86 -22.73 12.93
CA PHE A 75 9.79 -21.75 13.08
C PHE A 75 10.29 -20.33 12.77
N CYS A 76 11.47 -19.99 13.30
CA CYS A 76 12.08 -18.70 13.09
C CYS A 76 12.42 -18.43 11.61
N THR A 77 12.99 -19.43 10.93
CA THR A 77 13.31 -19.36 9.49
C THR A 77 12.05 -19.21 8.65
N LEU A 78 11.03 -20.03 8.90
CA LEU A 78 9.76 -19.96 8.19
C LEU A 78 9.08 -18.61 8.38
N ARG A 79 9.06 -18.09 9.60
CA ARG A 79 8.49 -16.78 9.91
C ARG A 79 9.20 -15.64 9.17
N MET A 80 10.53 -15.62 9.21
CA MET A 80 11.30 -14.59 8.50
C MET A 80 11.18 -14.73 6.97
N ALA A 81 11.01 -15.96 6.45
CA ALA A 81 10.68 -16.20 5.04
C ALA A 81 9.31 -15.58 4.67
N PHE A 82 8.30 -15.70 5.53
CA PHE A 82 7.00 -15.04 5.33
C PHE A 82 7.12 -13.51 5.30
N VAL A 83 7.99 -12.93 6.14
CA VAL A 83 8.25 -11.47 6.11
C VAL A 83 8.87 -11.05 4.78
N ILE A 84 9.84 -11.82 4.25
CA ILE A 84 10.44 -11.54 2.94
C ILE A 84 9.39 -11.71 1.83
N PHE A 85 8.62 -12.80 1.87
CA PHE A 85 7.58 -13.10 0.90
C PHE A 85 6.53 -11.98 0.80
N SER A 86 5.95 -11.56 1.93
CA SER A 86 4.92 -10.53 1.97
C SER A 86 5.46 -9.17 1.50
N SER A 87 6.68 -8.84 1.93
CA SER A 87 7.37 -7.62 1.50
C SER A 87 7.67 -7.63 -0.01
N ALA A 88 8.19 -8.74 -0.54
CA ALA A 88 8.46 -8.89 -1.97
C ALA A 88 7.17 -8.78 -2.80
N ALA A 89 6.08 -9.41 -2.37
CA ALA A 89 4.78 -9.29 -3.03
C ALA A 89 4.26 -7.83 -3.04
N SER A 90 4.41 -7.10 -1.93
CA SER A 90 4.03 -5.68 -1.85
C SER A 90 4.88 -4.80 -2.78
N ILE A 91 6.20 -4.97 -2.78
CA ILE A 91 7.12 -4.22 -3.64
C ILE A 91 6.83 -4.47 -5.12
N LEU A 92 6.71 -5.74 -5.53
CA LEU A 92 6.38 -6.08 -6.90
C LEU A 92 5.00 -5.53 -7.30
N SER A 93 4.04 -5.50 -6.38
CA SER A 93 2.72 -4.92 -6.62
C SER A 93 2.78 -3.41 -6.80
N LEU A 94 3.62 -2.71 -6.03
CA LEU A 94 3.87 -1.28 -6.20
C LEU A 94 4.51 -0.97 -7.55
N ILE A 95 5.51 -1.75 -7.97
CA ILE A 95 6.12 -1.63 -9.31
C ILE A 95 5.05 -1.82 -10.37
N LEU A 96 4.21 -2.85 -10.21
CA LEU A 96 3.17 -3.17 -11.18
C LEU A 96 2.12 -2.06 -11.30
N VAL A 97 1.69 -1.48 -10.17
CA VAL A 97 0.80 -0.30 -10.17
C VAL A 97 1.48 0.89 -10.83
N ALA A 98 2.76 1.14 -10.54
CA ALA A 98 3.51 2.23 -11.16
C ALA A 98 3.64 2.05 -12.69
N CYS A 99 3.97 0.85 -13.15
CA CYS A 99 4.06 0.48 -14.57
C CYS A 99 2.70 0.58 -15.27
N ASP A 100 1.62 0.10 -14.64
CA ASP A 100 0.25 0.20 -15.16
C ASP A 100 -0.15 1.66 -15.39
N ARG A 101 0.04 2.52 -14.38
CA ARG A 101 -0.27 3.95 -14.48
C ARG A 101 0.62 4.64 -15.50
N HIS A 102 1.90 4.31 -15.53
CA HIS A 102 2.84 4.84 -16.52
C HIS A 102 2.39 4.49 -17.95
N LEU A 103 2.03 3.24 -18.20
CA LEU A 103 1.56 2.77 -19.50
C LEU A 103 0.24 3.44 -19.91
N ALA A 104 -0.71 3.56 -18.99
CA ALA A 104 -2.01 4.21 -19.22
C ALA A 104 -1.85 5.66 -19.70
N ILE A 105 -0.90 6.39 -19.12
CA ILE A 105 -0.66 7.81 -19.39
C ILE A 105 0.18 7.98 -20.65
N ARG A 106 1.23 7.18 -20.82
CA ARG A 106 2.17 7.32 -21.95
C ARG A 106 1.63 6.81 -23.28
N LYS A 107 0.90 5.69 -23.27
CA LYS A 107 0.45 5.01 -24.48
C LYS A 107 -1.01 4.55 -24.34
N PRO A 108 -1.99 5.47 -24.29
CA PRO A 108 -3.39 5.15 -24.00
C PRO A 108 -4.00 4.15 -25.00
N PHE A 109 -3.69 4.27 -26.30
CA PHE A 109 -4.19 3.34 -27.31
C PHE A 109 -3.63 1.92 -27.14
N HIS A 110 -2.34 1.79 -26.83
CA HIS A 110 -1.73 0.49 -26.58
C HIS A 110 -2.19 -0.07 -25.23
N TYR A 111 -2.43 0.77 -24.23
CA TYR A 111 -2.92 0.34 -22.92
C TYR A 111 -4.24 -0.44 -23.02
N VAL A 112 -5.21 0.06 -23.80
CA VAL A 112 -6.51 -0.62 -23.98
C VAL A 112 -6.34 -2.01 -24.63
N GLN A 113 -5.34 -2.18 -25.51
CA GLN A 113 -5.03 -3.44 -26.16
C GLN A 113 -4.20 -4.38 -25.28
N LEU A 114 -3.31 -3.84 -24.45
CA LEU A 114 -2.39 -4.61 -23.60
C LEU A 114 -3.06 -5.11 -22.33
N VAL A 115 -3.88 -4.28 -21.68
CA VAL A 115 -4.47 -4.55 -20.36
C VAL A 115 -5.76 -5.36 -20.51
N THR A 116 -5.59 -6.67 -20.67
CA THR A 116 -6.67 -7.65 -20.75
C THR A 116 -6.75 -8.47 -19.46
N GLY A 117 -7.94 -9.01 -19.14
CA GLY A 117 -8.14 -9.76 -17.88
C GLY A 117 -7.21 -10.97 -17.76
N GLN A 118 -6.99 -11.70 -18.85
CA GLN A 118 -6.05 -12.84 -18.88
C GLN A 118 -4.61 -12.41 -18.61
N ARG A 119 -4.13 -11.34 -19.25
CA ARG A 119 -2.76 -10.84 -19.06
C ARG A 119 -2.54 -10.29 -17.66
N ILE A 120 -3.55 -9.61 -17.09
CA ILE A 120 -3.54 -9.20 -15.68
C ILE A 120 -3.41 -10.43 -14.79
N GLY A 121 -4.26 -11.45 -14.98
CA GLY A 121 -4.22 -12.68 -14.19
C GLY A 121 -2.85 -13.38 -14.26
N MET A 122 -2.28 -13.54 -15.46
CA MET A 122 -0.95 -14.12 -15.64
C MET A 122 0.14 -13.30 -14.94
N CYS A 123 0.07 -11.97 -15.05
CA CYS A 123 1.03 -11.07 -14.39
C CYS A 123 0.96 -11.18 -12.87
N LEU A 124 -0.26 -11.23 -12.30
CA LEU A 124 -0.46 -11.41 -10.86
C LEU A 124 0.03 -12.77 -10.38
N VAL A 125 -0.29 -13.85 -11.09
CA VAL A 125 0.21 -15.20 -10.74
C VAL A 125 1.75 -15.23 -10.78
N GLY A 126 2.35 -14.69 -11.84
CA GLY A 126 3.81 -14.60 -11.95
C GLY A 126 4.44 -13.79 -10.81
N LEU A 127 3.82 -12.67 -10.43
CA LEU A 127 4.25 -11.86 -9.29
C LEU A 127 4.28 -12.66 -7.99
N TRP A 128 3.20 -13.39 -7.68
CA TRP A 128 3.13 -14.19 -6.46
C TRP A 128 4.13 -15.36 -6.47
N LEU A 129 4.37 -15.98 -7.63
CA LEU A 129 5.39 -17.01 -7.78
C LEU A 129 6.78 -16.45 -7.53
N VAL A 130 7.13 -15.31 -8.12
CA VAL A 130 8.43 -14.64 -7.89
C VAL A 130 8.59 -14.28 -6.42
N ALA A 131 7.56 -13.68 -5.80
CA ALA A 131 7.59 -13.37 -4.37
C ALA A 131 7.79 -14.62 -3.50
N ALA A 132 7.10 -15.73 -3.82
CA ALA A 132 7.23 -16.99 -3.10
C ALA A 132 8.63 -17.60 -3.26
N THR A 133 9.18 -17.59 -4.47
CA THR A 133 10.55 -18.04 -4.72
C THR A 133 11.52 -17.22 -3.88
N VAL A 134 11.45 -15.89 -3.97
CA VAL A 134 12.35 -14.98 -3.24
C VAL A 134 12.20 -15.12 -1.71
N GLY A 135 10.97 -15.26 -1.21
CA GLY A 135 10.70 -15.35 0.22
C GLY A 135 11.09 -16.68 0.86
N PHE A 136 10.74 -17.80 0.21
CA PHE A 136 10.91 -19.13 0.80
C PHE A 136 12.21 -19.83 0.39
N LEU A 137 13.01 -19.26 -0.51
CA LEU A 137 14.31 -19.83 -0.91
C LEU A 137 15.20 -20.24 0.28
N PRO A 138 15.32 -19.46 1.38
CA PRO A 138 16.13 -19.86 2.53
C PRO A 138 15.61 -21.07 3.28
N VAL A 139 14.30 -21.36 3.22
CA VAL A 139 13.70 -22.50 3.92
C VAL A 139 14.17 -23.81 3.30
N PHE A 140 14.33 -23.84 1.97
CA PHE A 140 14.71 -25.02 1.22
C PHE A 140 16.23 -25.15 1.01
N VAL A 141 16.98 -24.06 1.17
CA VAL A 141 18.44 -24.04 0.93
C VAL A 141 19.18 -23.73 2.24
N PRO A 142 19.67 -24.75 2.97
CA PRO A 142 20.31 -24.56 4.28
C PRO A 142 21.55 -23.66 4.26
N VAL A 143 22.24 -23.55 3.12
CA VAL A 143 23.40 -22.65 2.94
C VAL A 143 23.03 -21.18 3.16
N PHE A 144 21.77 -20.80 2.99
CA PHE A 144 21.28 -19.44 3.24
C PHE A 144 20.89 -19.20 4.71
N GLN A 145 20.85 -20.25 5.53
CA GLN A 145 20.51 -20.15 6.95
C GLN A 145 21.77 -20.01 7.80
N ARG A 146 21.63 -19.32 8.94
CA ARG A 146 22.62 -19.28 10.00
C ARG A 146 22.05 -19.99 11.22
N PHE A 147 22.68 -21.09 11.63
CA PHE A 147 22.28 -21.84 12.82
C PHE A 147 22.62 -21.05 14.07
N SER A 148 21.65 -20.88 14.96
CA SER A 148 21.83 -20.21 16.24
C SER A 148 20.97 -20.88 17.30
N ASP A 149 21.57 -21.71 18.15
CA ASP A 149 20.84 -22.56 19.10
C ASP A 149 20.27 -21.82 20.32
N CYS A 150 20.68 -20.57 20.57
CA CYS A 150 20.25 -19.77 21.74
C CYS A 150 20.17 -18.25 21.44
N GLY A 151 19.50 -17.87 20.34
CA GLY A 151 19.39 -16.46 19.92
C GLY A 151 17.95 -15.93 19.88
N LYS A 152 17.79 -14.60 20.02
CA LYS A 152 16.54 -13.92 19.64
C LYS A 152 16.28 -14.15 18.15
N CYS A 153 15.05 -14.51 17.79
CA CYS A 153 14.67 -14.69 16.39
C CYS A 153 14.62 -13.34 15.66
N SER A 154 15.70 -13.00 14.94
CA SER A 154 15.84 -11.77 14.16
C SER A 154 16.28 -12.06 12.72
N PHE A 155 15.84 -11.22 11.79
CA PHE A 155 16.19 -11.27 10.38
C PHE A 155 17.70 -11.37 10.11
N PHE A 156 18.53 -10.60 10.82
CA PHE A 156 19.99 -10.60 10.62
C PHE A 156 20.70 -11.82 11.24
N HIS A 157 20.03 -12.50 12.18
CA HIS A 157 20.59 -13.65 12.87
C HIS A 157 20.22 -14.98 12.21
N VAL A 158 19.09 -15.03 11.50
CA VAL A 158 18.54 -16.25 10.88
C VAL A 158 19.17 -16.54 9.52
N PHE A 159 19.57 -15.51 8.78
CA PHE A 159 20.07 -15.65 7.42
C PHE A 159 21.57 -15.36 7.33
N HIS A 160 22.24 -16.06 6.41
CA HIS A 160 23.64 -15.82 6.14
C HIS A 160 23.86 -14.41 5.51
N PRO A 161 24.86 -13.62 5.92
CA PRO A 161 25.08 -12.27 5.38
C PRO A 161 25.20 -12.22 3.85
N ALA A 162 25.85 -13.21 3.24
CA ALA A 162 25.96 -13.30 1.78
C ALA A 162 24.60 -13.46 1.09
N TYR A 163 23.66 -14.18 1.71
CA TYR A 163 22.29 -14.29 1.20
C TYR A 163 21.57 -12.94 1.26
N LEU A 164 21.66 -12.25 2.40
CA LEU A 164 21.06 -10.92 2.56
C LEU A 164 21.62 -9.89 1.56
N LEU A 165 22.94 -9.93 1.33
CA LEU A 165 23.60 -9.10 0.32
C LEU A 165 23.07 -9.41 -1.09
N THR A 166 22.98 -10.69 -1.43
CA THR A 166 22.44 -11.15 -2.72
C THR A 166 21.01 -10.66 -2.92
N MET A 167 20.17 -10.74 -1.88
CA MET A 167 18.79 -10.26 -1.91
C MET A 167 18.69 -8.75 -2.15
N PHE A 168 19.57 -7.94 -1.57
CA PHE A 168 19.59 -6.51 -1.82
C PHE A 168 20.05 -6.17 -3.25
N PHE A 169 21.11 -6.80 -3.75
CA PHE A 169 21.62 -6.54 -5.10
C PHE A 169 20.78 -7.09 -6.24
N MET A 170 20.15 -8.25 -6.05
CA MET A 170 19.32 -8.87 -7.09
C MET A 170 17.84 -8.52 -6.98
N GLY A 171 17.38 -8.07 -5.80
CA GLY A 171 15.99 -7.70 -5.57
C GLY A 171 15.79 -6.19 -5.40
N PHE A 172 16.33 -5.63 -4.32
CA PHE A 172 16.02 -4.26 -3.91
C PHE A 172 16.59 -3.19 -4.86
N PHE A 173 17.88 -3.23 -5.20
CA PHE A 173 18.49 -2.20 -6.04
C PHE A 173 17.90 -2.17 -7.46
N PRO A 174 17.68 -3.30 -8.16
CA PRO A 174 16.98 -3.29 -9.45
C PRO A 174 15.58 -2.69 -9.36
N ALA A 175 14.81 -3.04 -8.32
CA ALA A 175 13.50 -2.45 -8.06
C ALA A 175 13.60 -0.92 -7.85
N LEU A 176 14.58 -0.47 -7.06
CA LEU A 176 14.84 0.94 -6.81
C LEU A 176 15.21 1.69 -8.09
N PHE A 177 16.11 1.16 -8.92
CA PHE A 177 16.49 1.78 -10.19
C PHE A 177 15.30 1.91 -11.13
N LEU A 178 14.47 0.88 -11.23
CA LEU A 178 13.24 0.94 -12.02
C LEU A 178 12.28 2.02 -11.49
N PHE A 179 12.11 2.11 -10.18
CA PHE A 179 11.29 3.15 -9.56
C PHE A 179 11.81 4.55 -9.83
N LEU A 180 13.12 4.78 -9.66
CA LEU A 180 13.75 6.07 -9.95
C LEU A 180 13.61 6.44 -11.43
N TYR A 181 13.78 5.47 -12.33
CA TYR A 181 13.56 5.67 -13.77
C TYR A 181 12.10 6.11 -14.05
N LEU A 182 11.12 5.37 -13.52
CA LEU A 182 9.70 5.71 -13.68
C LEU A 182 9.38 7.08 -13.10
N TYR A 183 9.95 7.42 -11.95
CA TYR A 183 9.79 8.71 -11.29
C TYR A 183 10.34 9.86 -12.15
N CYS A 184 11.57 9.72 -12.64
CA CYS A 184 12.20 10.72 -13.49
C CYS A 184 11.44 10.92 -14.81
N ASP A 185 10.98 9.86 -15.48
CA ASP A 185 10.16 10.01 -16.70
C ASP A 185 8.81 10.68 -16.38
N MET A 186 8.17 10.33 -15.26
CA MET A 186 6.93 11.00 -14.82
C MET A 186 7.14 12.49 -14.55
N LEU A 187 8.22 12.88 -13.86
CA LEU A 187 8.56 14.28 -13.65
C LEU A 187 8.81 15.00 -14.97
N LYS A 188 9.55 14.38 -15.90
CA LYS A 188 9.79 14.93 -17.23
C LYS A 188 8.48 15.16 -18.00
N ILE A 189 7.57 14.19 -17.99
CA ILE A 189 6.25 14.31 -18.62
C ILE A 189 5.49 15.48 -17.99
N ALA A 190 5.47 15.58 -16.66
CA ALA A 190 4.79 16.66 -15.95
C ALA A 190 5.37 18.03 -16.30
N SER A 191 6.71 18.16 -16.34
CA SER A 191 7.38 19.41 -16.72
C SER A 191 7.02 19.85 -18.13
N VAL A 192 7.00 18.92 -19.10
CA VAL A 192 6.59 19.22 -20.48
C VAL A 192 5.13 19.65 -20.57
N HIS A 193 4.22 19.02 -19.82
CA HIS A 193 2.81 19.43 -19.78
C HIS A 193 2.63 20.83 -19.19
N VAL A 194 3.39 21.21 -18.16
CA VAL A 194 3.35 22.54 -17.58
C VAL A 194 3.87 23.59 -18.57
N GLN A 195 4.97 23.30 -19.27
CA GLN A 195 5.51 24.19 -20.31
C GLN A 195 4.50 24.43 -21.43
N HIS A 196 3.84 23.37 -21.91
CA HIS A 196 2.85 23.52 -22.97
C HIS A 196 1.62 24.34 -22.55
N ILE A 197 1.18 24.20 -21.28
CA ILE A 197 0.11 25.04 -20.74
C ILE A 197 0.54 26.51 -20.70
N GLN A 198 1.77 26.79 -20.26
CA GLN A 198 2.31 28.16 -20.23
C GLN A 198 2.45 28.77 -21.62
N GLU A 199 2.87 28.01 -22.62
CA GLU A 199 2.97 28.45 -24.02
C GLU A 199 1.58 28.79 -24.60
N VAL A 200 0.56 27.96 -24.33
CA VAL A 200 -0.83 28.23 -24.77
C VAL A 200 -1.42 29.45 -24.07
N GLU A 201 -1.08 29.64 -22.80
CA GLU A 201 -1.50 30.81 -22.01
C GLU A 201 -0.83 32.10 -22.53
N GLN A 202 0.48 32.04 -22.84
CA GLN A 202 1.22 33.15 -23.46
C GLN A 202 0.78 33.45 -24.89
N ALA A 203 0.32 32.46 -25.65
CA ALA A 203 -0.22 32.64 -27.00
C ALA A 203 -1.61 33.33 -27.02
N GLY A 204 -2.13 33.78 -25.88
CA GLY A 204 -3.38 34.53 -25.79
C GLY A 204 -4.64 33.69 -26.01
N LEU A 205 -4.52 32.36 -26.07
CA LEU A 205 -5.64 31.41 -26.18
C LEU A 205 -6.20 31.02 -24.80
N ALA A 206 -5.82 31.76 -23.74
CA ALA A 206 -6.01 31.50 -22.32
C ALA A 206 -7.47 31.59 -21.79
N GLY A 207 -8.48 31.43 -22.65
CA GLY A 207 -9.88 31.36 -22.21
C GLY A 207 -10.33 29.96 -21.76
N GLY A 208 -9.53 28.92 -22.01
CA GLY A 208 -9.93 27.52 -21.80
C GLY A 208 -9.35 26.90 -20.53
N CYS A 209 -10.22 26.41 -19.62
CA CYS A 209 -9.82 25.43 -18.61
C CYS A 209 -9.07 24.25 -19.26
N PRO A 210 -7.98 23.74 -18.67
CA PRO A 210 -7.30 22.57 -19.19
C PRO A 210 -8.30 21.41 -19.34
N PRO A 211 -8.22 20.63 -20.43
CA PRO A 211 -9.20 19.58 -20.68
C PRO A 211 -9.24 18.61 -19.49
N PRO A 212 -10.44 18.13 -19.09
CA PRO A 212 -10.62 17.34 -17.86
C PRO A 212 -9.70 16.11 -17.74
N ARG A 213 -9.30 15.53 -18.88
CA ARG A 213 -8.36 14.40 -18.96
C ARG A 213 -6.96 14.78 -18.47
N THR A 214 -6.40 15.90 -18.91
CA THR A 214 -5.05 16.36 -18.52
C THR A 214 -4.93 16.63 -17.03
N ALA A 215 -5.96 17.24 -16.42
CA ALA A 215 -6.00 17.47 -14.98
C ALA A 215 -6.09 16.16 -14.16
N SER A 216 -6.86 15.17 -14.65
CA SER A 216 -6.95 13.85 -14.04
C SER A 216 -5.64 13.07 -14.15
N ASP A 217 -4.96 13.15 -15.29
CA ASP A 217 -3.69 12.47 -15.54
C ASP A 217 -2.56 13.06 -14.69
N MET A 218 -2.49 14.40 -14.58
CA MET A 218 -1.55 15.08 -13.69
C MET A 218 -1.77 14.69 -12.21
N LYS A 219 -3.04 14.58 -11.80
CA LYS A 219 -3.40 14.03 -10.50
C LYS A 219 -2.80 12.62 -10.34
N ALA A 220 -3.12 11.71 -11.26
CA ALA A 220 -2.68 10.32 -11.17
C ALA A 220 -1.15 10.19 -11.14
N MET A 221 -0.43 10.97 -11.95
CA MET A 221 1.04 11.03 -11.93
C MET A 221 1.57 11.44 -10.56
N ARG A 222 1.01 12.47 -9.94
CA ARG A 222 1.44 12.94 -8.61
C ARG A 222 1.24 11.87 -7.53
N THR A 223 0.17 11.08 -7.61
CA THR A 223 -0.04 9.95 -6.68
C THR A 223 1.04 8.89 -6.83
N VAL A 224 1.35 8.50 -8.07
CA VAL A 224 2.34 7.46 -8.34
C VAL A 224 3.75 7.93 -7.97
N ALA A 225 4.09 9.19 -8.29
CA ALA A 225 5.33 9.80 -7.86
C ALA A 225 5.46 9.82 -6.32
N ALA A 226 4.37 10.11 -5.60
CA ALA A 226 4.35 10.04 -4.14
C ALA A 226 4.53 8.61 -3.61
N LEU A 227 3.87 7.61 -4.21
CA LEU A 227 4.05 6.19 -3.85
C LEU A 227 5.52 5.76 -4.02
N ILE A 228 6.13 6.12 -5.15
CA ILE A 228 7.55 5.82 -5.44
C ILE A 228 8.48 6.52 -4.42
N GLY A 229 8.21 7.79 -4.11
CA GLY A 229 8.96 8.55 -3.12
C GLY A 229 8.86 7.96 -1.72
N CYS A 230 7.65 7.60 -1.26
CA CYS A 230 7.41 6.95 0.02
C CYS A 230 8.14 5.60 0.12
N PHE A 231 8.09 4.78 -0.92
CA PHE A 231 8.84 3.52 -0.97
C PHE A 231 10.35 3.76 -0.84
N THR A 232 10.89 4.70 -1.62
CA THR A 232 12.33 5.00 -1.63
C THR A 232 12.80 5.50 -0.26
N LEU A 233 12.08 6.45 0.33
CA LEU A 233 12.44 7.04 1.62
C LEU A 233 12.28 6.06 2.79
N SER A 234 11.37 5.09 2.68
CA SER A 234 11.13 4.12 3.74
C SER A 234 12.11 2.95 3.73
N TRP A 235 12.48 2.44 2.55
CA TRP A 235 13.33 1.25 2.44
C TRP A 235 14.81 1.54 2.20
N LEU A 236 15.17 2.61 1.50
CA LEU A 236 16.57 2.91 1.19
C LEU A 236 17.45 3.06 2.44
N PRO A 237 17.02 3.77 3.51
CA PRO A 237 17.82 3.89 4.72
C PRO A 237 18.09 2.52 5.37
N PHE A 238 17.08 1.64 5.40
CA PHE A 238 17.23 0.29 5.95
C PHE A 238 18.23 -0.54 5.14
N CYS A 239 18.15 -0.52 3.81
CA CYS A 239 19.07 -1.27 2.95
C CYS A 239 20.51 -0.79 3.08
N ILE A 240 20.73 0.53 3.07
CA ILE A 240 22.08 1.11 3.25
C ILE A 240 22.64 0.73 4.63
N ALA A 241 21.87 0.94 5.70
CA ALA A 241 22.33 0.62 7.05
C ALA A 241 22.59 -0.88 7.24
N SER A 242 21.79 -1.74 6.62
CA SER A 242 21.98 -3.20 6.64
C SER A 242 23.29 -3.62 5.97
N ILE A 243 23.61 -3.03 4.82
CA ILE A 243 24.88 -3.29 4.13
C ILE A 243 26.05 -2.79 4.97
N VAL A 244 25.97 -1.58 5.52
CA VAL A 244 27.01 -1.05 6.42
C VAL A 244 27.23 -1.96 7.63
N LEU A 245 26.16 -2.49 8.24
CA LEU A 245 26.28 -3.42 9.36
C LEU A 245 27.03 -4.71 8.99
N MET A 246 26.84 -5.22 7.77
CA MET A 246 27.52 -6.45 7.31
C MET A 246 29.03 -6.26 7.13
N PHE A 247 29.46 -5.08 6.64
CA PHE A 247 30.88 -4.76 6.44
C PHE A 247 31.54 -4.14 7.67
N CYS A 248 30.76 -3.46 8.52
CA CYS A 248 31.23 -2.85 9.76
C CYS A 248 30.22 -3.03 10.90
N PRO A 249 30.29 -4.16 11.63
CA PRO A 249 29.39 -4.46 12.75
C PRO A 249 29.45 -3.44 13.89
N LYS A 250 30.56 -2.68 14.00
CA LYS A 250 30.78 -1.66 15.05
C LYS A 250 30.32 -0.26 14.64
N CYS A 251 30.09 -0.01 13.35
CA CYS A 251 29.80 1.33 12.84
C CYS A 251 28.36 1.78 13.14
N PHE A 252 27.43 0.85 13.32
CA PHE A 252 26.03 1.18 13.47
C PHE A 252 25.34 0.28 14.51
N PRO A 253 24.58 0.84 15.46
CA PRO A 253 23.90 0.04 16.47
C PRO A 253 22.76 -0.77 15.82
N TYR A 254 22.84 -2.10 15.94
CA TYR A 254 21.86 -3.04 15.37
C TYR A 254 20.41 -2.72 15.76
N LYS A 255 20.20 -2.22 16.99
CA LYS A 255 18.87 -1.83 17.50
C LYS A 255 18.24 -0.69 16.73
N ILE A 256 19.02 0.21 16.12
CA ILE A 256 18.44 1.30 15.32
C ILE A 256 17.85 0.74 14.02
N ILE A 257 18.54 -0.22 13.40
CA ILE A 257 18.11 -0.86 12.17
C ILE A 257 16.84 -1.68 12.42
N GLU A 258 16.86 -2.56 13.43
CA GLU A 258 15.72 -3.45 13.71
C GLU A 258 14.48 -2.71 14.23
N ASN A 259 14.63 -1.67 15.05
CA ASN A 259 13.48 -1.02 15.69
C ASN A 259 12.92 0.18 14.92
N PHE A 260 13.75 0.91 14.15
CA PHE A 260 13.34 2.15 13.50
C PHE A 260 13.34 2.05 11.99
N LEU A 261 14.44 1.61 11.39
CA LEU A 261 14.54 1.57 9.92
C LEU A 261 13.68 0.45 9.33
N TRP A 262 13.64 -0.70 9.98
CA TRP A 262 12.76 -1.79 9.58
C TRP A 262 11.28 -1.42 9.77
N LEU A 263 10.95 -0.77 10.88
CA LEU A 263 9.61 -0.24 11.14
C LEU A 263 9.18 0.76 10.06
N LEU A 264 10.08 1.63 9.64
CA LEU A 264 9.83 2.60 8.58
C LEU A 264 9.52 1.91 7.24
N GLY A 265 10.32 0.89 6.86
CA GLY A 265 10.09 0.09 5.66
C GLY A 265 8.73 -0.64 5.68
N LEU A 266 8.41 -1.31 6.79
CA LEU A 266 7.13 -2.00 6.98
C LEU A 266 5.94 -1.02 7.01
N GLY A 267 6.15 0.18 7.53
CA GLY A 267 5.17 1.27 7.54
C GLY A 267 4.79 1.77 6.15
N ASN A 268 5.56 1.48 5.11
CA ASN A 268 5.21 1.82 3.72
C ASN A 268 3.86 1.23 3.30
N SER A 269 3.55 0.02 3.75
CA SER A 269 2.26 -0.66 3.49
C SER A 269 1.05 0.07 4.09
N LEU A 270 1.25 0.98 5.05
CA LEU A 270 0.20 1.86 5.57
C LEU A 270 0.01 3.11 4.70
N LEU A 271 1.09 3.64 4.11
CA LEU A 271 1.06 4.84 3.28
C LEU A 271 0.29 4.62 1.98
N ASN A 272 0.32 3.39 1.46
CA ASN A 272 -0.34 3.00 0.21
C ASN A 272 -1.86 3.33 0.22
N PRO A 273 -2.70 2.77 1.13
CA PRO A 273 -4.11 3.16 1.29
C PRO A 273 -4.37 4.67 1.45
N LEU A 274 -3.52 5.37 2.20
CA LEU A 274 -3.67 6.80 2.45
C LEU A 274 -3.48 7.61 1.16
N LEU A 275 -2.52 7.22 0.33
CA LEU A 275 -2.27 7.85 -0.97
C LEU A 275 -3.39 7.56 -1.97
N TYR A 276 -3.94 6.34 -2.01
CA TYR A 276 -5.10 6.03 -2.87
C TYR A 276 -6.36 6.76 -2.42
N SER A 277 -6.65 6.74 -1.12
CA SER A 277 -7.83 7.40 -0.54
C SER A 277 -7.76 8.92 -0.61
N TYR A 278 -6.58 9.54 -0.67
CA TYR A 278 -6.50 10.99 -0.88
C TYR A 278 -6.75 11.37 -2.35
N TRP A 279 -6.39 10.50 -3.30
CA TRP A 279 -6.19 10.93 -4.69
C TRP A 279 -7.14 10.31 -5.75
N GLN A 280 -7.64 9.08 -5.57
CA GLN A 280 -8.69 8.49 -6.44
C GLN A 280 -10.08 8.98 -6.02
N ARG A 281 -10.75 9.76 -6.90
CA ARG A 281 -12.10 10.29 -6.63
C ARG A 281 -13.14 9.20 -6.39
N ASP A 282 -13.10 8.11 -7.15
CA ASP A 282 -14.12 7.05 -7.05
C ASP A 282 -14.00 6.27 -5.74
N VAL A 283 -12.77 5.98 -5.30
CA VAL A 283 -12.50 5.34 -4.00
C VAL A 283 -12.89 6.28 -2.86
N ARG A 284 -12.58 7.57 -2.97
CA ARG A 284 -13.03 8.59 -2.00
C ARG A 284 -14.52 8.69 -1.87
N LEU A 285 -15.24 8.69 -2.98
CA LEU A 285 -16.69 8.80 -3.00
C LEU A 285 -17.31 7.61 -2.27
N GLN A 286 -16.85 6.39 -2.54
CA GLN A 286 -17.35 5.21 -1.84
C GLN A 286 -16.92 5.15 -0.37
N LEU A 287 -15.68 5.52 -0.03
CA LEU A 287 -15.26 5.64 1.37
C LEU A 287 -16.11 6.68 2.12
N SER A 288 -16.43 7.80 1.49
CA SER A 288 -17.29 8.83 2.09
C SER A 288 -18.74 8.36 2.26
N GLN A 289 -19.27 7.58 1.33
CA GLN A 289 -20.60 6.99 1.42
C GLN A 289 -20.68 5.92 2.52
N LEU A 290 -19.65 5.07 2.64
CA LEU A 290 -19.51 4.09 3.72
C LEU A 290 -19.38 4.79 5.07
N ALA A 291 -18.52 5.82 5.18
CA ALA A 291 -18.38 6.62 6.39
C ALA A 291 -19.68 7.34 6.77
N ALA A 292 -20.43 7.87 5.80
CA ALA A 292 -21.75 8.46 6.03
C ALA A 292 -22.78 7.41 6.50
N GLY A 293 -22.74 6.21 5.94
CA GLY A 293 -23.57 5.07 6.35
C GLY A 293 -23.28 4.61 7.78
N VAL A 294 -22.00 4.50 8.15
CA VAL A 294 -21.55 4.17 9.52
C VAL A 294 -21.93 5.28 10.49
N LYS A 295 -21.68 6.56 10.14
CA LYS A 295 -22.09 7.72 10.95
C LYS A 295 -23.60 7.73 11.21
N ARG A 296 -24.41 7.44 10.19
CA ARG A 296 -25.87 7.34 10.31
C ARG A 296 -26.28 6.19 11.24
N ARG A 297 -25.62 5.03 11.14
CA ARG A 297 -25.89 3.85 11.98
C ARG A 297 -25.47 4.07 13.45
N VAL A 298 -24.34 4.73 13.68
CA VAL A 298 -23.85 5.13 15.01
C VAL A 298 -24.76 6.19 15.63
N LEU A 299 -25.19 7.20 14.87
CA LEU A 299 -26.16 8.20 15.32
C LEU A 299 -27.53 7.58 15.64
N LEU A 300 -27.98 6.58 14.88
CA LEU A 300 -29.19 5.81 15.19
C LEU A 300 -29.07 5.01 16.49
N HIS A 301 -27.90 4.42 16.75
CA HIS A 301 -27.63 3.73 18.02
C HIS A 301 -27.51 4.69 19.21
N LEU A 302 -26.91 5.88 19.02
CA LEU A 302 -26.82 6.92 20.06
C LEU A 302 -28.16 7.65 20.28
N GLY A 303 -29.01 7.73 19.25
CA GLY A 303 -30.35 8.32 19.31
C GLY A 303 -31.38 7.45 20.03
N LYS A 304 -31.15 6.12 20.10
CA LYS A 304 -31.97 5.21 20.92
C LYS A 304 -31.81 5.41 22.44
N GLY A 305 -30.89 6.28 22.89
CA GLY A 305 -30.70 6.63 24.30
C GLY A 305 -31.48 7.85 24.80
N ARG A 306 -32.26 8.53 23.95
CA ARG A 306 -33.12 9.65 24.37
C ARG A 306 -34.58 9.40 23.96
N CYS A 307 -35.30 8.66 24.80
CA CYS A 307 -36.76 8.70 24.81
C CYS A 307 -37.21 10.11 25.24
N PHE A 308 -37.66 10.92 24.28
CA PHE A 308 -38.54 12.04 24.59
C PHE A 308 -39.98 11.50 24.66
N PRO A 309 -40.76 11.80 25.72
CA PRO A 309 -42.13 11.33 25.83
C PRO A 309 -43.00 11.96 24.75
N GLY A 310 -43.77 11.12 24.08
CA GLY A 310 -44.54 11.45 22.88
C GLY A 310 -45.60 12.53 23.12
N ARG A 311 -45.72 13.44 22.16
CA ARG A 311 -46.91 14.27 21.98
C ARG A 311 -47.66 13.73 20.77
N GLY A 312 -48.89 13.26 21.01
CA GLY A 312 -49.74 12.65 19.99
C GLY A 312 -50.05 13.58 18.80
N PRO A 313 -50.43 13.02 17.64
CA PRO A 313 -50.65 13.78 16.42
C PRO A 313 -51.93 14.62 16.53
N LYS A 314 -51.83 15.93 16.25
CA LYS A 314 -52.99 16.77 15.93
C LYS A 314 -53.34 16.58 14.43
N PRO A 315 -54.63 16.47 14.06
CA PRO A 315 -55.02 16.35 12.65
C PRO A 315 -54.88 17.70 11.92
N LEU A 316 -54.42 17.65 10.66
CA LEU A 316 -54.43 18.78 9.72
C LEU A 316 -55.78 18.89 9.01
N PRO A 317 -56.27 20.10 8.69
CA PRO A 317 -57.52 20.30 7.95
C PRO A 317 -57.35 20.02 6.44
N ALA A 318 -58.41 19.47 5.83
CA ALA A 318 -58.49 19.15 4.42
C ALA A 318 -58.60 20.42 3.55
N VAL A 319 -57.84 20.46 2.46
CA VAL A 319 -57.95 21.48 1.41
C VAL A 319 -58.57 20.82 0.18
N SER A 320 -59.72 21.35 -0.24
CA SER A 320 -60.48 20.92 -1.42
C SER A 320 -59.89 21.54 -2.70
N CYS A 321 -59.66 20.74 -3.74
CA CYS A 321 -59.32 21.22 -5.08
C CYS A 321 -60.59 21.64 -5.86
N PRO A 322 -60.59 22.77 -6.59
CA PRO A 322 -61.67 23.11 -7.52
C PRO A 322 -61.60 22.25 -8.78
N GLN A 323 -62.76 21.75 -9.21
CA GLN A 323 -62.99 21.07 -10.49
C GLN A 323 -62.95 22.10 -11.63
N LEU A 324 -62.28 21.75 -12.73
CA LEU A 324 -62.31 22.47 -14.01
C LEU A 324 -63.62 22.11 -14.73
N GLN A 325 -64.43 23.11 -15.07
CA GLN A 325 -65.60 22.97 -15.94
C GLN A 325 -65.19 23.36 -17.37
N ASP A 326 -65.76 22.63 -18.34
CA ASP A 326 -65.50 22.68 -19.79
C ASP A 326 -65.52 24.07 -20.43
#